data_AF-A0A6N9P061-F1
#
_entry.id   AF-A0A6N9P061-F1
#
_cell.length_a   1.000
_cell.length_b   1.000
_cell.length_c   1.000
_cell.angle_alpha   90.00
_cell.angle_beta   90.00
_cell.angle_gamma   90.00
#
_symmetry.space_group_name_H-M   'P 1'
#
loop_
_entity.id
_entity.type
_entity.pdbx_description
1 polymer ?
#
loop_
_entity_poly.entity_id
_entity_poly.type
_entity_poly.pdbx_seq_one_letter_code
_entity_poly.pdbx_strand_id
1 'polypeptide(L)'
;MSIVDNGNDVHVECQIPDEIKSKIPQHFYSALAGELCSVFGRMIFDKDESGVYGISYIGGTTGWMEALKMTSEKLDMAWLLDYYKSLPWHDSDIFDGEIEDKIISEFIEADQKPESTNAYYEFLLQRKTV
;
A
#
# COMPACT_ATOMS: atom_id res chain seq x y z
N MET A 1 -17.63 30.05 -22.93
CA MET A 1 -16.20 30.36 -23.17
C MET A 1 -15.63 29.15 -23.87
N SER A 2 -15.28 29.28 -25.14
CA SER A 2 -14.80 28.16 -25.95
C SER A 2 -13.35 27.88 -25.60
N ILE A 3 -13.03 26.64 -25.22
CA ILE A 3 -11.67 26.16 -25.12
C ILE A 3 -11.44 25.30 -26.36
N VAL A 4 -10.69 25.87 -27.30
CA VAL A 4 -9.85 25.10 -28.21
C VAL A 4 -8.55 24.84 -27.43
N ASP A 5 -8.24 23.58 -27.17
CA ASP A 5 -6.91 23.21 -26.70
C ASP A 5 -6.40 22.02 -27.49
N ASN A 6 -5.14 22.15 -27.86
CA ASN A 6 -4.40 21.35 -28.82
C ASN A 6 -4.25 19.92 -28.32
N GLY A 7 -4.36 18.97 -29.25
CA GLY A 7 -4.17 17.55 -29.00
C GLY A 7 -2.72 17.20 -28.68
N ASN A 8 -2.32 17.47 -27.45
CA ASN A 8 -1.37 16.62 -26.76
C ASN A 8 -2.21 15.64 -25.93
N ASP A 9 -2.21 14.38 -26.34
CA ASP A 9 -2.60 13.27 -25.48
C ASP A 9 -1.86 13.43 -24.15
N VAL A 10 -2.56 13.94 -23.14
CA VAL A 10 -2.12 13.82 -21.76
C VAL A 10 -2.30 12.35 -21.45
N HIS A 11 -1.24 11.56 -21.64
CA HIS A 11 -1.10 10.31 -20.93
C HIS A 11 -1.12 10.66 -19.45
N VAL A 12 -2.32 10.68 -18.87
CA VAL A 12 -2.47 10.58 -17.43
C VAL A 12 -2.06 9.14 -17.16
N GLU A 13 -0.80 8.95 -16.78
CA GLU A 13 -0.36 7.67 -16.22
C GLU A 13 -1.11 7.50 -14.91
N CYS A 14 -2.30 6.90 -14.97
CA CYS A 14 -3.12 6.58 -13.81
C CYS A 14 -2.55 5.39 -13.01
N GLN A 15 -1.23 5.19 -13.05
CA GLN A 15 -0.54 4.05 -12.47
C GLN A 15 0.89 4.42 -12.04
N ILE A 16 1.42 3.72 -11.04
CA ILE A 16 2.84 3.74 -10.71
C ILE A 16 3.63 3.27 -11.95
N PRO A 17 4.68 3.99 -12.37
CA PRO A 17 5.51 3.58 -13.50
C PRO A 17 6.09 2.17 -13.33
N ASP A 18 6.09 1.37 -14.40
CA ASP A 18 6.58 -0.01 -14.37
C ASP A 18 8.03 -0.13 -13.90
N GLU A 19 8.88 0.85 -14.22
CA GLU A 19 10.26 0.89 -13.74
C GLU A 19 10.32 0.94 -12.21
N ILE A 20 9.42 1.68 -11.56
CA ILE A 20 9.34 1.77 -10.10
C ILE A 20 8.78 0.47 -9.52
N LYS A 21 7.66 -0.03 -10.05
CA LYS A 21 7.02 -1.28 -9.58
C LYS A 21 7.99 -2.47 -9.63
N SER A 22 8.78 -2.57 -10.70
CA SER A 22 9.76 -3.67 -10.87
C SER A 22 10.86 -3.70 -9.81
N LYS A 23 11.11 -2.58 -9.12
CA LYS A 23 12.11 -2.45 -8.06
C LYS A 23 11.54 -2.74 -6.67
N ILE A 24 10.23 -2.86 -6.52
CA ILE A 24 9.57 -3.17 -5.24
C ILE A 24 9.57 -4.70 -5.06
N PRO A 25 10.34 -5.24 -4.10
CA PRO A 25 10.41 -6.68 -3.91
C PRO A 25 9.12 -7.20 -3.26
N GLN A 26 8.74 -8.45 -3.56
CA GLN A 26 7.48 -9.02 -3.06
C GLN A 26 7.32 -8.97 -1.52
N HIS A 27 8.42 -9.16 -0.77
CA HIS A 27 8.38 -9.12 0.69
C HIS A 27 8.10 -7.71 1.26
N PHE A 28 8.21 -6.65 0.44
CA PHE A 28 7.85 -5.29 0.82
C PHE A 28 6.40 -5.19 1.29
N TYR A 29 5.45 -5.81 0.59
CA TYR A 29 4.03 -5.69 0.92
C TYR A 29 3.70 -6.30 2.28
N SER A 30 4.33 -7.44 2.61
CA SER A 30 4.18 -8.04 3.95
C SER A 30 4.83 -7.17 5.03
N ALA A 31 6.02 -6.62 4.78
CA ALA A 31 6.69 -5.74 5.74
C ALA A 31 5.88 -4.46 5.98
N LEU A 32 5.36 -3.83 4.93
CA LEU A 32 4.51 -2.64 5.02
C LEU A 32 3.22 -2.94 5.76
N ALA A 33 2.56 -4.07 5.48
CA ALA A 33 1.40 -4.51 6.24
C ALA A 33 1.72 -4.64 7.74
N GLY A 34 2.88 -5.20 8.11
CA GLY A 34 3.33 -5.26 9.49
C GLY A 34 3.47 -3.89 10.17
N GLU A 35 4.06 -2.92 9.47
CA GLU A 35 4.18 -1.55 9.99
C GLU A 35 2.83 -0.84 10.07
N LEU A 36 1.97 -0.99 9.06
CA LEU A 36 0.62 -0.43 9.07
C LEU A 36 -0.21 -1.01 10.23
N CYS A 37 -0.12 -2.31 10.47
CA CYS A 37 -0.75 -2.96 11.62
C CYS A 37 -0.20 -2.43 12.96
N SER A 38 1.08 -2.07 13.00
CA SER A 38 1.70 -1.51 14.21
C SER A 38 1.24 -0.08 14.49
N VAL A 39 0.96 0.71 13.44
CA VAL A 39 0.50 2.11 13.55
C VAL A 39 -1.01 2.18 13.81
N PHE A 40 -1.82 1.42 13.07
CA PHE A 40 -3.29 1.54 13.08
C PHE A 40 -4.02 0.39 13.77
N GLY A 41 -3.30 -0.69 14.12
CA GLY A 41 -3.89 -1.92 14.68
C GLY A 41 -4.44 -2.86 13.60
N ARG A 42 -4.74 -4.11 13.98
CA ARG A 42 -5.16 -5.19 13.06
C ARG A 42 -6.46 -4.93 12.30
N MET A 43 -7.34 -4.06 12.81
CA MET A 43 -8.67 -3.84 12.24
C MET A 43 -8.62 -3.24 10.83
N ILE A 44 -7.48 -2.66 10.41
CA ILE A 44 -7.31 -2.18 9.04
C ILE A 44 -7.37 -3.30 7.99
N PHE A 45 -7.18 -4.56 8.39
CA PHE A 45 -7.27 -5.72 7.50
C PHE A 45 -8.64 -6.39 7.51
N ASP A 46 -9.56 -5.93 8.35
CA ASP A 46 -10.94 -6.42 8.38
C ASP A 46 -11.78 -5.61 7.37
N LYS A 47 -12.80 -6.26 6.79
CA LYS A 47 -13.80 -5.60 5.94
C LYS A 47 -14.89 -4.94 6.79
N ASP A 48 -15.37 -3.78 6.36
CA ASP A 48 -16.54 -3.12 6.92
C ASP A 48 -17.87 -3.76 6.43
N GLU A 49 -19.01 -3.18 6.84
CA GLU A 49 -20.34 -3.64 6.42
C GLU A 49 -20.57 -3.54 4.90
N SER A 50 -19.80 -2.68 4.22
CA SER A 50 -19.83 -2.49 2.76
C SER A 50 -18.88 -3.43 2.02
N GLY A 51 -18.09 -4.23 2.74
CA GLY A 51 -17.08 -5.12 2.18
C GLY A 51 -15.76 -4.46 1.83
N VAL A 52 -15.52 -3.22 2.28
CA VAL A 52 -14.29 -2.44 2.03
C VAL A 52 -13.30 -2.68 3.16
N TYR A 53 -12.02 -2.90 2.83
CA TYR A 53 -10.99 -3.09 3.85
C TYR A 53 -10.66 -1.77 4.57
N GLY A 54 -10.38 -1.82 5.86
CA GLY A 54 -10.01 -0.63 6.63
C GLY A 54 -8.77 0.10 6.09
N ILE A 55 -7.84 -0.61 5.44
CA ILE A 55 -6.64 -0.07 4.80
C ILE A 55 -6.98 0.94 3.68
N SER A 56 -8.17 0.84 3.06
CA SER A 56 -8.64 1.78 2.03
C SER A 56 -8.89 3.20 2.53
N TYR A 57 -8.93 3.41 3.85
CA TYR A 57 -9.20 4.71 4.47
C TYR A 57 -7.97 5.40 5.05
N ILE A 58 -6.78 4.78 4.94
CA ILE A 58 -5.57 5.28 5.62
C ILE A 58 -4.50 5.82 4.67
N GLY A 59 -4.67 5.69 3.35
CA GLY A 59 -3.81 6.31 2.35
C GLY A 59 -3.69 7.83 2.57
N GLY A 60 -2.52 8.38 2.27
CA GLY A 60 -2.20 9.80 2.42
C GLY A 60 -2.13 10.32 3.86
N THR A 61 -2.38 9.49 4.87
CA THR A 61 -2.31 9.91 6.27
C THR A 61 -0.87 9.95 6.80
N THR A 62 -0.64 10.70 7.89
CA THR A 62 0.66 10.71 8.57
C THR A 62 1.10 9.30 9.01
N GLY A 63 0.15 8.46 9.44
CA GLY A 63 0.46 7.09 9.85
C GLY A 63 0.87 6.18 8.70
N TRP A 64 0.31 6.39 7.50
CA TRP A 64 0.77 5.71 6.28
C TRP A 64 2.21 6.08 5.95
N MET A 65 2.53 7.39 5.95
CA MET A 65 3.89 7.88 5.75
C MET A 65 4.87 7.30 6.79
N GLU A 66 4.46 7.19 8.06
CA GLU A 66 5.28 6.60 9.11
C GLU A 66 5.56 5.11 8.87
N ALA A 67 4.53 4.34 8.51
CA ALA A 67 4.68 2.93 8.17
C ALA A 67 5.56 2.71 6.93
N LEU A 68 5.37 3.53 5.88
CA LEU A 68 6.20 3.49 4.67
C LEU A 68 7.66 3.83 4.98
N LYS A 69 7.91 4.85 5.82
CA LYS A 69 9.25 5.21 6.27
C LYS A 69 9.91 4.06 7.02
N MET A 70 9.23 3.49 8.03
CA MET A 70 9.78 2.37 8.82
C MET A 70 10.08 1.15 7.95
N THR A 71 9.20 0.83 6.99
CA THR A 71 9.41 -0.26 6.04
C THR A 71 10.61 0.01 5.14
N SER A 72 10.72 1.23 4.62
CA SER A 72 11.83 1.64 3.76
C SER A 72 13.17 1.58 4.50
N GLU A 73 13.21 1.96 5.78
CA GLU A 73 14.42 1.84 6.62
C GLU A 73 14.78 0.37 6.88
N LYS A 74 13.79 -0.49 7.18
CA LYS A 74 14.00 -1.92 7.47
C LYS A 74 14.53 -2.70 6.26
N LEU A 75 14.13 -2.30 5.06
CA LEU A 75 14.47 -2.99 3.82
C LEU A 75 15.61 -2.30 3.03
N ASP A 76 16.24 -1.26 3.60
CA ASP A 76 17.27 -0.47 2.93
C ASP A 76 16.78 0.13 1.59
N MET A 77 15.53 0.58 1.57
CA MET A 77 14.82 1.14 0.40
C MET A 77 14.61 2.65 0.53
N ALA A 78 15.62 3.40 0.99
CA ALA A 78 15.53 4.85 1.10
C ALA A 78 15.08 5.53 -0.21
N TRP A 79 15.47 4.95 -1.36
CA TRP A 79 15.06 5.39 -2.69
C TRP A 79 13.53 5.43 -2.88
N LEU A 80 12.80 4.48 -2.29
CA LEU A 80 11.35 4.39 -2.45
C LEU A 80 10.63 5.47 -1.66
N LEU A 81 11.15 5.75 -0.45
CA LEU A 81 10.65 6.85 0.37
C LEU A 81 10.93 8.22 -0.28
N ASP A 82 12.12 8.38 -0.87
CA ASP A 82 12.48 9.62 -1.58
C ASP A 82 11.64 9.79 -2.86
N TYR A 83 11.40 8.70 -3.60
CA TYR A 83 10.47 8.67 -4.72
C TYR A 83 9.08 9.12 -4.27
N TYR A 84 8.50 8.49 -3.24
CA TYR A 84 7.17 8.81 -2.75
C TYR A 84 7.04 10.28 -2.32
N LYS A 85 8.04 10.83 -1.61
CA LYS A 85 8.06 12.25 -1.21
C LYS A 85 8.20 13.23 -2.37
N SER A 86 8.76 12.78 -3.50
CA SER A 86 8.91 13.60 -4.70
C SER A 86 7.64 13.67 -5.54
N LEU A 87 6.67 12.79 -5.28
CA LEU A 87 5.42 12.72 -6.02
C LEU A 87 4.54 13.96 -5.73
N PRO A 88 3.90 14.52 -6.78
CA PRO A 88 2.72 15.35 -6.60
C PRO A 88 1.63 14.62 -5.81
N TRP A 89 0.77 15.37 -5.13
CA TRP A 89 -0.27 14.80 -4.26
C TRP A 89 -1.20 13.79 -4.98
N HIS A 90 -1.49 14.00 -6.27
CA HIS A 90 -2.33 13.08 -7.04
C HIS A 90 -1.60 11.79 -7.40
N ASP A 91 -0.29 11.85 -7.66
CA ASP A 91 0.52 10.67 -7.92
C ASP A 91 0.80 9.88 -6.65
N SER A 92 0.89 10.55 -5.49
CA SER A 92 0.96 9.86 -4.20
C SER A 92 -0.32 9.12 -3.87
N ASP A 93 -1.49 9.67 -4.21
CA ASP A 93 -2.77 8.98 -4.05
C ASP A 93 -2.85 7.71 -4.92
N ILE A 94 -2.34 7.79 -6.17
CA ILE A 94 -2.21 6.62 -7.07
C ILE A 94 -1.27 5.58 -6.47
N PHE A 95 -0.11 6.03 -5.96
CA PHE A 95 0.85 5.14 -5.33
C PHE A 95 0.22 4.40 -4.14
N ASP A 96 -0.48 5.12 -3.27
CA ASP A 96 -1.10 4.53 -2.08
C ASP A 96 -2.12 3.46 -2.46
N GLY A 97 -2.98 3.75 -3.43
CA GLY A 97 -4.00 2.81 -3.91
C GLY A 97 -3.40 1.55 -4.54
N GLU A 98 -2.36 1.67 -5.36
CA GLU A 98 -1.73 0.47 -5.97
C GLU A 98 -0.98 -0.39 -4.94
N ILE A 99 -0.30 0.24 -3.98
CA ILE A 99 0.38 -0.49 -2.90
C ILE A 99 -0.64 -1.16 -1.98
N GLU A 100 -1.77 -0.50 -1.71
CA GLU A 100 -2.91 -1.07 -1.00
C GLU A 100 -3.45 -2.32 -1.70
N ASP A 101 -3.77 -2.23 -2.99
CA ASP A 101 -4.26 -3.36 -3.80
C ASP A 101 -3.30 -4.55 -3.75
N LYS A 102 -2.00 -4.28 -3.73
CA LYS A 102 -0.95 -5.29 -3.58
C LYS A 102 -0.93 -5.92 -2.19
N ILE A 103 -1.10 -5.14 -1.13
CA ILE A 103 -1.23 -5.70 0.23
C ILE A 103 -2.49 -6.57 0.33
N ILE A 104 -3.62 -6.10 -0.18
CA ILE A 104 -4.86 -6.88 -0.15
C ILE A 104 -4.67 -8.21 -0.88
N SER A 105 -4.20 -8.18 -2.12
CA SER A 105 -4.09 -9.38 -2.95
C SER A 105 -2.97 -10.35 -2.53
N GLU A 106 -1.81 -9.84 -2.14
CA GLU A 106 -0.62 -10.67 -1.85
C GLU A 106 -0.46 -11.03 -0.37
N PHE A 107 -1.10 -10.29 0.54
CA PHE A 107 -0.99 -10.52 1.98
C PHE A 107 -2.32 -10.96 2.61
N ILE A 108 -3.41 -10.20 2.41
CA ILE A 108 -4.68 -10.46 3.09
C ILE A 108 -5.46 -11.60 2.44
N GLU A 109 -5.72 -11.52 1.13
CA GLU A 109 -6.52 -12.49 0.38
C GLU A 109 -5.72 -13.71 -0.02
N ALA A 110 -4.40 -13.57 -0.18
CA ALA A 110 -3.51 -14.70 -0.38
C ALA A 110 -3.70 -15.71 0.75
N ASP A 111 -3.63 -15.30 2.02
CA ASP A 111 -3.75 -16.16 3.20
C ASP A 111 -5.11 -16.87 3.34
N GLN A 112 -6.18 -16.32 2.76
CA GLN A 112 -7.51 -16.94 2.79
C GLN A 112 -7.65 -18.15 1.85
N LYS A 113 -6.63 -18.47 1.04
CA LYS A 113 -6.62 -19.68 0.22
C LYS A 113 -6.24 -20.89 1.08
N PRO A 114 -6.92 -22.04 0.92
CA PRO A 114 -6.74 -23.22 1.78
C PRO A 114 -5.33 -23.84 1.80
N GLU A 115 -4.41 -23.40 0.92
CA GLU A 115 -3.05 -23.92 0.80
C GLU A 115 -1.95 -22.92 1.21
N SER A 116 -2.28 -21.67 1.50
CA SER A 116 -1.29 -20.63 1.83
C SER A 116 -1.46 -20.19 3.28
N THR A 117 -0.69 -20.81 4.16
CA THR A 117 -0.48 -20.29 5.51
C THR A 117 0.65 -19.26 5.45
N ASN A 118 0.31 -18.00 5.26
CA ASN A 118 1.23 -16.91 5.50
C ASN A 118 1.46 -16.83 7.02
N ALA A 119 2.46 -17.56 7.51
CA ALA A 119 2.82 -17.62 8.93
C ALA A 119 3.04 -16.23 9.56
N TYR A 120 3.35 -15.22 8.75
CA TYR A 120 3.47 -13.83 9.20
C TYR A 120 2.11 -13.15 9.42
N TYR A 121 1.10 -13.42 8.58
CA TYR A 121 -0.27 -12.94 8.77
C TYR A 121 -0.90 -13.53 10.03
N GLU A 122 -0.77 -14.85 10.19
CA GLU A 122 -1.15 -15.57 11.40
C GLU A 122 -0.47 -15.00 12.65
N PHE A 123 0.85 -14.76 12.60
CA PHE A 123 1.57 -14.13 13.71
C PHE A 123 1.04 -12.73 14.06
N LEU A 124 0.72 -11.90 13.06
CA LEU A 124 0.16 -10.57 13.25
C LEU A 124 -1.24 -10.62 13.89
N LEU A 125 -2.09 -11.55 13.47
CA LEU A 125 -3.43 -11.73 14.05
C LEU A 125 -3.41 -12.46 15.40
N GLN A 126 -2.39 -13.27 15.68
CA GLN A 126 -2.21 -14.00 16.94
C GLN A 126 -1.72 -13.13 18.11
N ARG A 127 -1.51 -11.81 17.93
CA ARG A 127 -1.39 -10.86 19.05
C ARG A 127 -2.75 -10.60 19.72
N LYS A 128 -3.28 -11.71 20.27
CA LYS A 128 -4.12 -11.91 21.46
C LYS A 128 -5.37 -11.04 21.61
N THR A 129 -6.49 -11.65 21.23
CA THR A 129 -7.54 -12.02 22.20
C THR A 129 -6.91 -12.66 23.44
N VAL A 130 -6.54 -11.86 24.44
CA VAL A 130 -6.41 -12.26 25.85
C VAL A 130 -7.04 -11.17 26.70
#